data_AF-A0A2T6DCP9-F1
#
_entry.id   AF-A0A2T6DCP9-F1
#
_cell.length_a   1.000
_cell.length_b   1.000
_cell.length_c   1.000
_cell.angle_alpha   90.00
_cell.angle_beta   90.00
_cell.angle_gamma   90.00
#
_symmetry.space_group_name_H-M   'P 1'
#
loop_
_entity.id
_entity.type
_entity.pdbx_description
1 polymer ?
#
loop_
_entity_poly.entity_id
_entity_poly.type
_entity_poly.pdbx_seq_one_letter_code
_entity_poly.pdbx_strand_id
1 'polypeptide(L)'
;MTITDAMLGSIALVVAGLILVFLGRHLFWFFVGVVGFVFGFRVGLAVFSDSTVTLLLAAAVGVVAALLSVVLEKVLIVLAGAAAGWLLFARLAEVLGAGPQISPVLAIGGAVLFAVVSLLIFDVALVVISSLSGAALVLEPFTLAGTLELLALAAIAAIGIATQLRAKPAD
;
A
#
# COMPACT_ATOMS: atom_id res chain seq x y z
N MET A 1 -25.74 15.15 -17.06
CA MET A 1 -24.27 15.02 -17.02
C MET A 1 -23.73 15.86 -18.15
N THR A 2 -23.13 17.00 -17.83
CA THR A 2 -22.62 17.94 -18.84
C THR A 2 -21.29 17.43 -19.38
N ILE A 3 -20.92 17.79 -20.62
CA ILE A 3 -19.64 17.35 -21.24
C ILE A 3 -18.45 17.70 -20.36
N THR A 4 -18.54 18.80 -19.61
CA THR A 4 -17.54 19.22 -18.61
C THR A 4 -17.38 18.22 -17.46
N ASP A 5 -18.46 17.61 -16.96
CA ASP A 5 -18.39 16.61 -15.88
C ASP A 5 -17.64 15.34 -16.34
N ALA A 6 -17.86 14.94 -17.60
CA ALA A 6 -17.19 13.78 -18.20
C ALA A 6 -15.69 14.03 -18.40
N MET A 7 -15.31 15.20 -18.92
CA MET A 7 -13.89 15.56 -19.09
C MET A 7 -13.16 15.68 -17.75
N LEU A 8 -13.82 16.23 -16.73
CA LEU A 8 -13.28 16.28 -15.35
C LEU A 8 -13.02 14.87 -14.80
N GLY A 9 -13.94 13.94 -15.03
CA GLY A 9 -13.78 12.53 -14.64
C GLY A 9 -12.55 11.89 -15.30
N SER A 10 -12.39 12.03 -16.61
CA SER A 10 -11.25 11.48 -17.34
C SER A 10 -9.91 12.07 -16.89
N ILE A 11 -9.85 13.39 -16.69
CA ILE A 11 -8.63 14.05 -16.20
C ILE A 11 -8.29 13.56 -14.79
N ALA A 12 -9.29 13.42 -13.92
CA ALA A 12 -9.08 12.91 -12.56
C ALA A 12 -8.49 11.50 -12.57
N LEU A 13 -8.98 10.61 -13.44
CA LEU A 13 -8.44 9.24 -13.60
C LEU A 13 -6.97 9.24 -14.05
N VAL A 14 -6.63 10.03 -15.07
CA VAL A 14 -5.24 10.14 -15.55
C VAL A 14 -4.31 10.69 -14.48
N VAL A 15 -4.74 11.74 -13.76
CA VAL A 15 -3.94 12.33 -12.68
C VAL A 15 -3.76 11.34 -11.52
N ALA A 16 -4.84 10.68 -11.09
CA ALA A 16 -4.77 9.65 -10.04
C ALA A 16 -3.87 8.48 -10.46
N GLY A 17 -3.97 8.03 -11.71
CA GLY A 17 -3.15 6.99 -12.28
C GLY A 17 -1.67 7.38 -12.31
N LEU A 18 -1.33 8.60 -12.75
CA LEU A 18 0.06 9.11 -12.72
C LEU A 18 0.59 9.20 -11.28
N ILE A 19 -0.21 9.69 -10.33
CA ILE A 19 0.17 9.71 -8.92
C ILE A 19 0.47 8.29 -8.41
N LEU A 20 -0.36 7.30 -8.75
CA LEU A 20 -0.12 5.90 -8.38
C LEU A 20 1.14 5.32 -9.03
N VAL A 21 1.38 5.60 -10.32
CA VAL A 21 2.56 5.12 -11.07
C VAL A 21 3.87 5.66 -10.49
N PHE A 22 3.90 6.90 -10.00
CA PHE A 22 5.14 7.52 -9.51
C PHE A 22 5.28 7.53 -7.99
N LEU A 23 4.18 7.69 -7.25
CA LEU A 23 4.17 7.89 -5.80
C LEU A 23 3.54 6.71 -5.05
N GLY A 24 3.14 5.63 -5.72
CA GLY A 24 2.40 4.50 -5.14
C GLY A 24 2.93 4.00 -3.79
N ARG A 25 4.25 3.79 -3.67
CA ARG A 25 4.90 3.40 -2.41
C ARG A 25 4.75 4.44 -1.28
N HIS A 26 4.74 5.73 -1.61
CA HIS A 26 4.64 6.82 -0.64
C HIS A 26 3.19 7.14 -0.25
N LEU A 27 2.20 6.65 -1.00
CA LEU A 27 0.78 6.88 -0.71
C LEU A 27 0.32 6.23 0.60
N PHE A 28 0.98 5.18 1.08
CA PHE A 28 0.63 4.54 2.35
C PHE A 28 0.77 5.52 3.52
N TRP A 29 1.95 6.12 3.67
CA TRP A 29 2.24 7.11 4.71
C TRP A 29 1.30 8.32 4.63
N PHE A 30 1.08 8.82 3.41
CA PHE A 30 0.17 9.93 3.17
C PHE A 30 -1.27 9.59 3.56
N PHE A 31 -1.77 8.41 3.17
CA PHE A 31 -3.13 7.99 3.49
C PHE A 31 -3.35 7.89 5.00
N VAL A 32 -2.44 7.26 5.74
CA VAL A 32 -2.54 7.17 7.20
C VAL A 32 -2.45 8.56 7.84
N GLY A 33 -1.61 9.45 7.31
CA GLY A 33 -1.55 10.85 7.74
C GLY A 33 -2.86 11.61 7.50
N VAL A 34 -3.51 11.44 6.35
CA VAL A 34 -4.82 12.03 6.04
C VAL A 34 -5.90 11.48 6.96
N VAL A 35 -5.93 10.17 7.21
CA VAL A 35 -6.86 9.56 8.17
C VAL A 35 -6.64 10.11 9.57
N GLY A 36 -5.39 10.24 10.01
CA GLY A 36 -5.03 10.87 11.28
C GLY A 36 -5.45 12.34 11.36
N PHE A 37 -5.28 13.10 10.28
CA PHE A 37 -5.73 14.48 10.18
C PHE A 37 -7.24 14.59 10.30
N VAL A 38 -8.00 13.77 9.56
CA VAL A 38 -9.47 13.76 9.62
C VAL A 38 -9.95 13.39 11.01
N PHE A 39 -9.31 12.40 11.65
CA PHE A 39 -9.60 12.04 13.03
C PHE A 39 -9.33 13.20 13.99
N GLY A 40 -8.14 13.81 13.93
CA GLY A 40 -7.78 14.97 14.75
C GLY A 40 -8.68 16.17 14.52
N PHE A 41 -9.14 16.39 13.28
CA PHE A 41 -10.08 17.44 12.94
C PHE A 41 -11.45 17.20 13.56
N ARG A 42 -11.99 15.97 13.47
CA ARG A 42 -13.28 15.61 14.09
C ARG A 42 -13.24 15.73 15.61
N VAL A 43 -12.19 15.25 16.24
CA VAL A 43 -11.98 15.41 17.69
C VAL A 43 -11.83 16.89 18.04
N GLY A 44 -11.07 17.63 17.24
CA GLY A 44 -10.85 19.06 17.44
C GLY A 44 -12.15 19.88 17.35
N LEU A 45 -13.06 19.56 16.43
CA LEU A 45 -14.39 20.18 16.35
C LEU A 45 -15.30 19.82 17.52
N ALA A 46 -15.15 18.62 18.09
CA ALA A 46 -15.96 18.17 19.22
C ALA A 46 -15.52 18.80 20.55
N VAL A 47 -14.23 19.14 20.69
CA VAL A 47 -13.63 19.61 21.95
C VAL A 47 -13.37 21.12 21.94
N PHE A 48 -13.03 21.71 20.79
CA PHE A 48 -12.65 23.11 20.67
C PHE A 48 -13.57 23.87 19.73
N SER A 49 -13.94 25.09 20.12
CA SER A 49 -14.74 26.00 19.28
C SER A 49 -13.87 26.88 18.36
N ASP A 50 -12.56 26.93 18.61
CA ASP A 50 -11.62 27.72 17.80
C ASP A 50 -11.09 26.91 16.62
N SER A 51 -11.45 27.35 15.42
CA SER A 51 -11.02 26.74 14.15
C SER A 51 -9.50 26.64 13.96
N THR A 52 -8.73 27.57 14.51
CA THR A 52 -7.27 27.59 14.41
C THR A 52 -6.67 26.48 15.26
N VAL A 53 -7.18 26.32 16.48
CA VAL A 53 -6.75 25.26 17.41
C VAL A 53 -7.13 23.89 16.86
N THR A 54 -8.33 23.75 16.31
CA THR A 54 -8.78 22.53 15.64
C THR A 54 -7.86 22.16 14.47
N LEU A 55 -7.48 23.14 13.64
CA LEU A 55 -6.60 22.89 12.50
C LEU A 55 -5.18 22.48 12.93
N LEU A 56 -4.63 23.15 13.95
CA LEU A 56 -3.32 22.80 14.51
C LEU A 56 -3.31 21.40 15.13
N LEU A 57 -4.37 21.03 15.87
CA LEU A 57 -4.52 19.68 16.41
C LEU A 57 -4.60 18.64 15.29
N ALA A 58 -5.44 18.88 14.28
CA ALA A 58 -5.59 17.99 13.14
C ALA A 58 -4.26 17.77 12.41
N ALA A 59 -3.51 18.86 12.16
CA ALA A 59 -2.19 18.79 11.55
C ALA A 59 -1.21 17.99 12.41
N ALA A 60 -1.16 18.25 13.73
CA ALA A 60 -0.28 17.52 14.64
C ALA A 60 -0.60 16.02 14.69
N VAL A 61 -1.88 15.66 14.82
CA VAL A 61 -2.33 14.25 14.85
C VAL A 61 -2.06 13.58 13.52
N GLY A 62 -2.30 14.26 12.39
CA GLY A 62 -2.00 13.73 11.06
C GLY A 62 -0.51 13.45 10.86
N VAL A 63 0.36 14.38 11.27
CA VAL A 63 1.83 14.19 11.20
C VAL A 63 2.26 13.02 12.09
N VAL A 64 1.76 12.94 13.32
CA VAL A 64 2.08 11.83 14.24
C VAL A 64 1.60 10.49 13.67
N ALA A 65 0.37 10.43 13.15
CA ALA A 65 -0.19 9.24 12.53
C ALA A 65 0.62 8.78 11.32
N ALA A 66 1.03 9.72 10.47
CA ALA A 66 1.93 9.44 9.37
C ALA A 66 3.23 8.86 9.92
N LEU A 67 3.96 9.57 10.79
CA LEU A 67 5.24 9.08 11.33
C LEU A 67 5.14 7.68 11.97
N LEU A 68 4.06 7.43 12.71
CA LEU A 68 3.76 6.11 13.28
C LEU A 68 3.50 5.04 12.21
N SER A 69 2.92 5.40 11.08
CA SER A 69 2.59 4.44 10.01
C SER A 69 3.84 3.73 9.50
N VAL A 70 4.99 4.42 9.39
CA VAL A 70 6.25 3.81 8.92
C VAL A 70 6.70 2.66 9.82
N VAL A 71 6.46 2.79 11.13
CA VAL A 71 6.82 1.76 12.11
C VAL A 71 5.75 0.66 12.15
N LEU A 72 4.48 1.06 12.22
CA LEU A 72 3.35 0.13 12.29
C LEU A 72 3.24 -0.74 11.05
N GLU A 73 3.55 -0.20 9.87
CA GLU A 73 3.59 -0.93 8.60
C GLU A 73 4.55 -2.13 8.69
N LYS A 74 5.80 -1.90 9.12
CA LYS A 74 6.80 -2.97 9.29
C LYS A 74 6.34 -4.02 10.28
N VAL A 75 5.76 -3.60 11.41
CA VAL A 75 5.22 -4.52 12.42
C VAL A 75 4.08 -5.36 11.84
N LEU A 76 3.14 -4.74 11.13
CA LEU A 76 2.01 -5.44 10.52
C LEU A 76 2.47 -6.43 9.44
N ILE A 77 3.44 -6.07 8.61
CA ILE A 77 4.01 -6.97 7.59
C ILE A 77 4.65 -8.20 8.25
N VAL A 78 5.46 -7.99 9.30
CA VAL A 78 6.10 -9.07 10.05
C VAL A 78 5.06 -9.99 10.70
N LEU A 79 4.05 -9.42 11.35
CA LEU A 79 3.01 -10.20 12.02
C LEU A 79 2.14 -10.96 11.02
N ALA A 80 1.76 -10.34 9.90
CA ALA A 80 0.99 -10.99 8.84
C ALA A 80 1.80 -12.13 8.19
N GLY A 81 3.07 -11.88 7.87
CA GLY A 81 3.98 -12.92 7.37
C GLY A 81 4.16 -14.05 8.36
N ALA A 82 4.45 -13.74 9.63
CA ALA A 82 4.62 -14.73 10.68
C ALA A 82 3.36 -15.59 10.88
N ALA A 83 2.18 -14.97 10.91
CA ALA A 83 0.92 -15.69 11.05
C ALA A 83 0.66 -16.62 9.85
N ALA A 84 0.90 -16.14 8.62
CA ALA A 84 0.77 -16.96 7.42
C ALA A 84 1.76 -18.14 7.42
N GLY A 85 3.04 -17.87 7.73
CA GLY A 85 4.08 -18.90 7.80
C GLY A 85 3.82 -19.94 8.89
N TRP A 86 3.39 -19.50 10.07
CA TRP A 86 2.99 -20.39 11.16
C TRP A 86 1.89 -21.35 10.71
N LEU A 87 0.80 -20.82 10.15
CA LEU A 87 -0.35 -21.62 9.73
C LEU A 87 0.04 -22.60 8.62
N LEU A 88 0.77 -22.13 7.59
CA LEU A 88 1.20 -22.97 6.48
C LEU A 88 2.10 -24.12 6.94
N PHE A 89 3.09 -23.84 7.79
CA PHE A 89 4.02 -24.87 8.25
C PHE A 89 3.43 -25.78 9.33
N ALA A 90 2.50 -25.28 10.14
CA ALA A 90 1.73 -26.14 11.05
C ALA A 90 0.90 -27.16 10.25
N ARG A 91 0.23 -26.73 9.17
CA ARG A 91 -0.49 -27.65 8.28
C ARG A 91 0.45 -28.59 7.54
N LEU A 92 1.61 -28.10 7.10
CA LEU A 92 2.61 -28.94 6.46
C LEU A 92 3.14 -30.02 7.42
N ALA A 93 3.36 -29.68 8.69
CA ALA A 93 3.77 -30.63 9.71
C ALA A 93 2.70 -31.71 9.95
N GLU A 94 1.41 -31.34 9.98
CA GLU A 94 0.30 -32.30 10.06
C GLU A 94 0.28 -33.25 8.86
N VAL A 95 0.40 -32.73 7.64
CA VAL A 95 0.39 -33.52 6.38
C VAL A 95 1.58 -34.47 6.31
N LEU A 96 2.75 -34.04 6.79
CA LEU A 96 3.96 -34.87 6.83
C LEU A 96 3.97 -35.88 7.98
N GLY A 97 2.94 -35.89 8.84
CA GLY A 97 2.91 -36.75 10.03
C GLY A 97 4.02 -36.44 11.03
N ALA A 98 4.47 -35.17 11.08
CA ALA A 98 5.53 -34.75 11.99
C ALA A 98 5.08 -34.94 13.45
N GLY A 99 5.93 -35.58 14.25
CA GLY A 99 5.65 -35.83 15.66
C GLY A 99 5.47 -34.53 16.47
N PRO A 100 4.89 -34.63 17.68
CA PRO A 100 4.55 -33.48 18.53
C PRO A 100 5.76 -32.63 18.93
N GLN A 101 6.99 -33.17 18.84
CA GLN A 101 8.22 -32.42 19.08
C GLN A 101 8.66 -31.59 17.87
N ILE A 102 8.39 -32.05 16.64
CA ILE A 102 8.88 -31.41 15.40
C ILE A 102 7.86 -30.42 14.86
N SER A 103 6.56 -30.69 15.04
CA SER A 103 5.46 -29.81 14.60
C SER A 103 5.61 -28.34 15.04
N PRO A 104 5.83 -28.01 16.33
CA PRO A 104 6.00 -26.62 16.75
C PRO A 104 7.29 -25.98 16.21
N VAL A 105 8.36 -26.76 16.03
CA VAL A 105 9.63 -26.26 15.46
C VAL A 105 9.43 -25.87 13.99
N LEU A 106 8.72 -26.70 13.22
CA LEU A 106 8.34 -26.38 11.84
C LEU A 106 7.47 -25.13 11.77
N ALA A 107 6.45 -25.02 12.62
CA ALA A 107 5.55 -23.86 12.64
C ALA A 107 6.30 -22.56 12.98
N ILE A 108 7.18 -22.57 13.99
CA ILE A 108 8.04 -21.42 14.32
C ILE A 108 8.99 -21.09 13.16
N GLY A 109 9.61 -22.11 12.57
CA GLY A 109 10.50 -21.94 11.41
C GLY A 109 9.78 -21.29 10.23
N GLY A 110 8.56 -21.73 9.93
CA GLY A 110 7.69 -21.13 8.92
C GLY A 110 7.33 -19.68 9.24
N ALA A 111 6.98 -19.38 10.49
CA ALA A 111 6.66 -18.03 10.93
C ALA A 111 7.83 -17.06 10.74
N VAL A 112 9.03 -17.44 11.18
CA VAL A 112 10.24 -16.62 11.02
C VAL A 112 10.58 -16.43 9.55
N LEU A 113 10.53 -17.51 8.76
CA LEU A 113 10.82 -17.46 7.34
C LEU A 113 9.89 -16.49 6.60
N PHE A 114 8.57 -16.64 6.79
CA PHE A 114 7.61 -15.78 6.12
C PHE A 114 7.61 -14.34 6.67
N ALA A 115 7.93 -14.12 7.94
CA ALA A 115 8.13 -12.77 8.46
C ALA A 115 9.22 -12.03 7.68
N VAL A 116 10.37 -12.68 7.46
CA VAL A 116 11.50 -12.10 6.72
C VAL A 116 11.17 -11.96 5.23
N VAL A 117 10.58 -12.99 4.62
CA VAL A 117 10.21 -12.97 3.20
C VAL A 117 9.17 -11.89 2.92
N SER A 118 8.17 -11.71 3.79
CA SER A 118 7.17 -10.65 3.65
C SER A 118 7.80 -9.27 3.68
N LEU A 119 8.81 -9.02 4.54
CA LEU A 119 9.52 -7.74 4.54
C LEU A 119 10.24 -7.46 3.22
N LEU A 120 10.79 -8.47 2.57
CA LEU A 120 11.50 -8.32 1.29
C LEU A 120 10.54 -8.14 0.12
N ILE A 121 9.41 -8.85 0.13
CA ILE A 121 8.45 -8.85 -0.97
C ILE A 121 7.52 -7.64 -0.90
N PHE A 122 7.18 -7.15 0.29
CA PHE A 122 6.14 -6.13 0.45
C PHE A 122 6.42 -4.84 -0.32
N ASP A 123 7.64 -4.31 -0.25
CA ASP A 123 8.03 -3.12 -1.02
C ASP A 123 7.88 -3.35 -2.53
N VAL A 124 8.34 -4.51 -3.01
CA VAL A 124 8.25 -4.87 -4.43
C VAL A 124 6.78 -5.04 -4.84
N ALA A 125 5.97 -5.68 -4.00
CA ALA A 125 4.55 -5.87 -4.22
C ALA A 125 3.82 -4.53 -4.31
N LEU A 126 4.11 -3.57 -3.42
CA LEU A 126 3.54 -2.23 -3.50
C LEU A 126 3.90 -1.53 -4.80
N VAL A 127 5.16 -1.62 -5.23
CA VAL A 127 5.60 -1.02 -6.51
C VAL A 127 4.88 -1.64 -7.69
N VAL A 128 4.77 -2.97 -7.74
CA VAL A 128 4.11 -3.68 -8.84
C VAL A 128 2.62 -3.38 -8.87
N ILE A 129 1.93 -3.51 -7.73
CA ILE A 129 0.47 -3.28 -7.64
C ILE A 129 0.14 -1.83 -7.96
N SER A 130 0.89 -0.85 -7.43
CA SER A 130 0.65 0.56 -7.71
C SER A 130 0.94 0.92 -9.17
N SER A 131 2.00 0.37 -9.77
CA SER A 131 2.32 0.62 -11.17
C SER A 131 1.28 0.03 -12.12
N LEU A 132 0.81 -1.19 -11.85
CA LEU A 132 -0.26 -1.82 -12.62
C LEU A 132 -1.59 -1.08 -12.46
N SER A 133 -1.98 -0.76 -11.23
CA SER A 133 -3.24 -0.06 -10.95
C SER A 133 -3.21 1.35 -11.54
N GLY A 134 -2.09 2.06 -11.39
CA GLY A 134 -1.90 3.39 -11.96
C GLY A 134 -1.90 3.36 -13.49
N ALA A 135 -1.25 2.38 -14.12
CA ALA A 135 -1.29 2.19 -15.57
C ALA A 135 -2.72 1.94 -16.07
N ALA A 136 -3.50 1.11 -15.37
CA ALA A 136 -4.91 0.86 -15.70
C ALA A 136 -5.75 2.15 -15.62
N LEU A 137 -5.59 2.94 -14.55
CA LEU A 137 -6.31 4.22 -14.39
C LEU A 137 -5.92 5.26 -15.44
N VAL A 138 -4.64 5.30 -15.85
CA VAL A 138 -4.19 6.20 -16.93
C VAL A 138 -4.86 5.80 -18.25
N LEU A 139 -5.02 4.51 -18.52
CA LEU A 139 -5.55 4.02 -19.79
C LEU A 139 -7.07 3.96 -19.85
N GLU A 140 -7.78 3.91 -18.73
CA GLU A 140 -9.24 3.81 -18.66
C GLU A 140 -10.00 4.83 -19.55
N PRO A 141 -9.60 6.11 -19.65
CA PRO A 141 -10.29 7.06 -20.52
C PRO A 141 -9.98 6.87 -22.01
N PHE A 142 -8.89 6.18 -22.34
CA PHE A 142 -8.50 5.89 -23.72
C PHE A 142 -9.20 4.60 -24.12
N THR A 143 -10.12 4.67 -25.07
CA THR A 143 -10.83 3.49 -25.62
C THR A 143 -9.90 2.64 -26.50
N LEU A 144 -8.81 2.17 -25.92
CA LEU A 144 -7.88 1.21 -26.50
C LEU A 144 -8.50 -0.18 -26.35
N ALA A 145 -8.24 -1.07 -27.29
CA ALA A 145 -8.75 -2.43 -27.23
C ALA A 145 -7.70 -3.44 -27.73
N GLY A 146 -7.74 -4.64 -27.16
CA GLY A 146 -6.92 -5.77 -27.59
C GLY A 146 -5.43 -5.58 -27.28
N THR A 147 -4.57 -5.92 -28.25
CA THR A 147 -3.11 -5.92 -28.05
C THR A 147 -2.54 -4.54 -27.73
N LEU A 148 -3.13 -3.46 -28.27
CA LEU A 148 -2.65 -2.10 -28.03
C LEU A 148 -2.83 -1.65 -26.58
N GLU A 149 -3.96 -2.01 -25.97
CA GLU A 149 -4.23 -1.74 -24.56
C GLU A 149 -3.24 -2.50 -23.67
N LEU A 150 -3.01 -3.78 -23.95
CA LEU A 150 -2.06 -4.61 -23.20
C LEU A 150 -0.62 -4.08 -23.32
N LEU A 151 -0.20 -3.68 -24.52
CA LEU A 151 1.13 -3.10 -24.74
C LEU A 151 1.29 -1.76 -24.03
N ALA A 152 0.27 -0.90 -24.08
CA ALA A 152 0.29 0.38 -23.37
C ALA A 152 0.32 0.18 -21.85
N LEU A 153 -0.48 -0.76 -21.33
CA LEU A 153 -0.52 -1.10 -19.91
C LEU A 153 0.83 -1.64 -19.45
N ALA A 154 1.40 -2.59 -20.20
CA ALA A 154 2.72 -3.14 -19.91
C ALA A 154 3.81 -2.07 -19.97
N ALA A 155 3.78 -1.16 -20.95
CA ALA A 155 4.75 -0.07 -21.09
C ALA A 155 4.67 0.91 -19.91
N ILE A 156 3.47 1.40 -19.57
CA ILE A 156 3.29 2.36 -18.46
C ILE A 156 3.62 1.70 -17.12
N ALA A 157 3.18 0.46 -16.90
CA ALA A 157 3.51 -0.28 -15.68
C ALA A 157 5.02 -0.53 -15.57
N ALA A 158 5.69 -0.91 -16.66
CA ALA A 158 7.14 -1.08 -16.67
C ALA A 158 7.90 0.22 -16.36
N ILE A 159 7.42 1.36 -16.86
CA ILE A 159 7.97 2.68 -16.53
C ILE A 159 7.76 2.99 -15.03
N GLY A 160 6.56 2.72 -14.49
CA GLY A 160 6.29 2.88 -13.06
C GLY A 160 7.22 2.05 -12.18
N ILE A 161 7.36 0.75 -12.50
CA ILE A 161 8.24 -0.16 -11.77
C ILE A 161 9.69 0.32 -11.86
N ALA A 162 10.17 0.68 -13.05
CA ALA A 162 11.54 1.14 -13.24
C ALA A 162 11.85 2.44 -12.48
N THR A 163 10.90 3.37 -12.42
CA THR A 163 11.10 4.65 -11.72
C THR A 163 11.00 4.49 -10.21
N GLN A 164 10.01 3.77 -9.69
CA GLN A 164 9.85 3.54 -8.26
C GLN A 164 10.98 2.69 -7.66
N LEU A 165 11.50 1.68 -8.39
CA LEU A 165 12.64 0.89 -7.94
C LEU A 165 13.95 1.70 -7.91
N ARG A 166 14.17 2.59 -8.89
CA ARG A 166 15.34 3.49 -8.92
C ARG A 166 15.31 4.54 -7.82
N ALA A 167 14.11 4.96 -7.40
CA ALA A 167 13.92 5.92 -6.31
C ALA A 167 14.16 5.32 -4.90
N LYS A 168 14.72 4.11 -4.80
CA LYS A 168 15.20 3.56 -3.52
C LYS A 168 16.55 4.23 -3.18
N PRO A 169 16.65 5.02 -2.09
CA PRO A 169 17.95 5.42 -1.58
C PRO A 169 18.77 4.17 -1.26
N ALA A 170 20.09 4.22 -1.47
CA ALA A 170 20.98 3.19 -0.97
C ALA A 170 20.96 3.26 0.57
N ASP A 171 20.13 2.44 1.18
CA ASP A 171 20.14 2.16 2.62
C ASP A 171 21.29 1.20 2.96
#